data_AF-A0A9P2ZX77-F1
#
_entry.id   AF-A0A9P2ZX77-F1
#
_cell.length_a   1.000
_cell.length_b   1.000
_cell.length_c   1.000
_cell.angle_alpha   90.00
_cell.angle_beta   90.00
_cell.angle_gamma   90.00
#
_symmetry.space_group_name_H-M   'P 1'
#
loop_
_entity.id
_entity.type
_entity.pdbx_description
1 polymer ?
#
loop_
_entity_poly.entity_id
_entity_poly.type
_entity_poly.pdbx_seq_one_letter_code
_entity_poly.pdbx_strand_id
1 'polypeptide(L)'
;MRSSLARRASHFPTRGPIIPIGRPPAPPRPPNPDPTASSTASPGSSGGSSPPSTPSSTSAAPSPSPSPSLLPKPRLDYNRLLSDPTATTRNHLLRNSSLPSDHVAHVQRLRDTHKLLLTKIQTIKAKQRDVGQLIRNKIGDTEEALRQAKKLKARVTEYEATMSETETELLDMAIKLPNFSHPSVTPGPEENAVVLETFGPDPIPADPNRDHLRTANHFELVDNEASTIASGSSWPYLKGALALLEMALINYALSIAVRHGYTPVIPPDVIKGDLAWRCGFSPRDEPNGPQQTYAINNNASEPTHVLAGTAEIPLAALFANRIFLQSALPQKVAGVGHAFRAEAGARGADTRGLYRVHQFTKVELFCVTPEGGSEAMMEEMRLVQKEIVSGLGLSVRVLDMPSEELGASAARKYDMEAWMPGRGKWGEISSTSNCTDYQSRRLHIRYRPSAAAASASEASTGTTTTQSDTLPFAHTLNGTAAAVPRLLVALLENGVRLDEQGQVEGVDLPEVLRRFWVGGDVVGQGKNKGEIRWV
;
A
#
# COMPACT_ATOMS: atom_id res chain seq x y z
N MET A 1 -20.18 -22.12 -52.83
CA MET A 1 -21.14 -21.59 -53.82
C MET A 1 -22.22 -20.82 -53.10
N ARG A 2 -22.44 -19.55 -53.50
CA ARG A 2 -23.57 -18.63 -53.20
C ARG A 2 -23.97 -18.40 -51.73
N SER A 3 -23.77 -17.18 -51.23
CA SER A 3 -24.88 -16.19 -51.23
C SER A 3 -24.39 -14.77 -50.89
N SER A 4 -24.82 -13.82 -51.72
CA SER A 4 -24.68 -12.37 -51.53
C SER A 4 -25.49 -11.84 -50.35
N LEU A 5 -25.08 -10.68 -49.82
CA LEU A 5 -25.88 -9.54 -49.33
C LEU A 5 -24.90 -8.68 -48.50
N ALA A 6 -24.95 -7.37 -48.37
CA ALA A 6 -25.53 -6.25 -49.10
C ALA A 6 -25.02 -5.02 -48.34
N ARG A 7 -24.57 -3.98 -49.04
CA ARG A 7 -24.14 -2.71 -48.42
C ARG A 7 -25.35 -2.04 -47.76
N ARG A 8 -25.20 -1.63 -46.49
CA ARG A 8 -26.04 -0.62 -45.85
C ARG A 8 -25.16 0.49 -45.28
N ALA A 9 -25.36 1.68 -45.82
CA ALA A 9 -24.86 2.93 -45.29
C ALA A 9 -25.83 3.45 -44.21
N SER A 10 -25.31 3.98 -43.11
CA SER A 10 -26.05 4.69 -42.07
C SER A 10 -25.19 5.92 -41.68
N HIS A 11 -25.50 7.09 -42.24
CA HIS A 11 -26.23 8.18 -41.58
C HIS A 11 -25.56 8.67 -40.28
N PHE A 12 -24.72 9.69 -40.42
CA PHE A 12 -24.27 10.57 -39.34
C PHE A 12 -25.34 11.62 -39.04
N PRO A 13 -25.69 11.89 -37.77
CA PRO A 13 -26.55 13.01 -37.42
C PRO A 13 -25.76 14.33 -37.36
N THR A 14 -26.30 15.33 -38.07
CA THR A 14 -25.85 16.73 -38.13
C THR A 14 -26.04 17.47 -36.81
N ARG A 15 -25.02 18.25 -36.42
CA ARG A 15 -25.03 19.15 -35.25
C ARG A 15 -26.00 20.33 -35.46
N GLY A 16 -26.89 20.55 -34.49
CA GLY A 16 -27.71 21.76 -34.38
C GLY A 16 -26.93 22.95 -33.78
N PRO A 17 -27.45 24.19 -33.89
CA PRO A 17 -26.72 25.41 -33.55
C PRO A 17 -26.62 25.63 -32.03
N ILE A 18 -25.46 26.17 -31.61
CA ILE A 18 -25.10 26.47 -30.21
C ILE A 18 -25.68 27.85 -29.84
N ILE A 19 -26.48 27.90 -28.78
CA ILE A 19 -27.01 29.13 -28.17
C ILE A 19 -25.98 29.63 -27.13
N PRO A 20 -25.59 30.92 -27.11
CA PRO A 20 -24.62 31.43 -26.14
C PRO A 20 -25.26 31.62 -24.77
N ILE A 21 -24.79 30.88 -23.77
CA ILE A 21 -25.17 31.06 -22.36
C ILE A 21 -24.32 32.19 -21.77
N GLY A 22 -24.97 33.23 -21.27
CA GLY A 22 -24.35 34.42 -20.69
C GLY A 22 -23.55 34.14 -19.40
N ARG A 23 -22.50 34.93 -19.19
CA ARG A 23 -21.63 34.92 -17.99
C ARG A 23 -22.43 35.22 -16.71
N PRO A 24 -22.25 34.47 -15.62
CA PRO A 24 -22.73 34.88 -14.30
C PRO A 24 -21.86 36.02 -13.72
N PRO A 25 -22.43 36.91 -12.88
CA PRO A 25 -21.71 38.04 -12.29
C PRO A 25 -20.71 37.60 -11.19
N ALA A 26 -19.65 38.38 -11.03
CA ALA A 26 -18.58 38.12 -10.05
C ALA A 26 -19.04 38.37 -8.60
N PRO A 27 -18.55 37.59 -7.61
CA PRO A 27 -18.86 37.82 -6.20
C PRO A 27 -18.12 39.04 -5.62
N PRO A 28 -18.69 39.69 -4.58
CA PRO A 28 -18.13 40.90 -3.99
C PRO A 28 -16.87 40.64 -3.16
N ARG A 29 -15.98 41.63 -3.15
CA ARG A 29 -14.66 41.66 -2.47
C ARG A 29 -14.83 41.81 -0.95
N PRO A 30 -14.03 41.13 -0.10
CA PRO A 30 -14.03 41.37 1.35
C PRO A 30 -13.30 42.68 1.71
N PRO A 31 -13.66 43.33 2.84
CA PRO A 31 -13.05 44.59 3.27
C PRO A 31 -11.66 44.37 3.92
N ASN A 32 -10.76 45.34 3.71
CA ASN A 32 -9.45 45.42 4.35
C ASN A 32 -9.57 45.72 5.85
N PRO A 33 -8.68 45.18 6.71
CA PRO A 33 -8.56 45.61 8.09
C PRO A 33 -7.64 46.83 8.20
N ASP A 34 -8.10 47.86 8.91
CA ASP A 34 -7.25 48.99 9.32
C ASP A 34 -6.44 48.67 10.58
N PRO A 35 -5.26 49.31 10.77
CA PRO A 35 -4.26 48.96 11.76
C PRO A 35 -4.32 49.89 12.98
N THR A 36 -4.11 49.38 14.19
CA THR A 36 -3.44 50.11 15.28
C THR A 36 -3.29 49.22 16.52
N ALA A 37 -2.05 49.10 17.03
CA ALA A 37 -1.67 49.60 18.35
C ALA A 37 -0.54 48.75 18.95
N SER A 38 0.64 49.35 18.96
CA SER A 38 1.79 49.05 19.79
C SER A 38 1.50 49.19 21.29
N SER A 39 2.11 48.36 22.13
CA SER A 39 2.77 48.85 23.35
C SER A 39 3.72 47.81 23.95
N THR A 40 4.98 48.22 24.01
CA THR A 40 6.10 47.70 24.81
C THR A 40 5.84 47.77 26.32
N ALA A 41 6.34 46.79 27.09
CA ALA A 41 7.14 47.00 28.32
C ALA A 41 7.48 45.67 29.03
N SER A 42 8.78 45.42 29.23
CA SER A 42 9.38 44.44 30.17
C SER A 42 9.48 45.04 31.59
N PRO A 43 10.23 44.49 32.58
CA PRO A 43 10.60 43.11 32.93
C PRO A 43 10.32 42.78 34.43
N GLY A 44 10.52 41.54 34.90
CA GLY A 44 10.54 41.32 36.35
C GLY A 44 10.70 39.88 36.89
N SER A 45 11.90 39.63 37.41
CA SER A 45 12.20 38.82 38.60
C SER A 45 12.44 37.31 38.49
N SER A 46 13.59 36.98 39.06
CA SER A 46 14.24 35.71 39.35
C SER A 46 13.73 35.03 40.62
N GLY A 47 13.90 33.70 40.68
CA GLY A 47 14.21 32.99 41.93
C GLY A 47 13.30 31.80 42.25
N GLY A 48 13.89 30.63 42.49
CA GLY A 48 13.19 29.52 43.15
C GLY A 48 13.64 28.12 42.73
N SER A 49 14.74 27.64 43.32
CA SER A 49 15.23 26.26 43.27
C SER A 49 14.58 25.37 44.34
N SER A 50 14.23 24.11 44.01
CA SER A 50 14.23 22.86 44.84
C SER A 50 13.55 21.69 44.05
N PRO A 51 13.59 20.41 44.50
CA PRO A 51 14.57 19.34 44.20
C PRO A 51 13.96 18.16 43.37
N PRO A 52 14.72 17.09 43.02
CA PRO A 52 14.20 16.04 42.13
C PRO A 52 13.40 14.97 42.89
N SER A 53 12.18 14.68 42.42
CA SER A 53 11.37 13.54 42.86
C SER A 53 11.60 12.32 41.97
N THR A 54 11.71 11.17 42.62
CA THR A 54 11.92 9.80 42.11
C THR A 54 10.93 9.36 41.01
N PRO A 55 11.33 8.44 40.10
CA PRO A 55 10.46 7.96 39.04
C PRO A 55 9.45 6.96 39.59
N SER A 56 8.17 7.24 39.40
CA SER A 56 7.08 6.29 39.62
C SER A 56 6.98 5.33 38.43
N SER A 57 6.94 4.04 38.73
CA SER A 57 6.67 2.97 37.77
C SER A 57 5.25 3.10 37.22
N THR A 58 5.14 3.56 35.97
CA THR A 58 3.87 3.53 35.23
C THR A 58 3.70 2.15 34.61
N SER A 59 2.71 1.41 35.11
CA SER A 59 2.21 0.21 34.45
C SER A 59 1.68 0.59 33.07
N ALA A 60 2.05 -0.17 32.05
CA ALA A 60 1.55 0.00 30.69
C ALA A 60 0.02 -0.07 30.71
N ALA A 61 -0.62 1.01 30.25
CA ALA A 61 -2.07 1.05 30.08
C ALA A 61 -2.49 0.07 28.97
N PRO A 62 -3.61 -0.65 29.12
CA PRO A 62 -4.13 -1.53 28.10
C PRO A 62 -4.48 -0.74 26.84
N SER A 63 -4.14 -1.29 25.68
CA SER A 63 -4.40 -0.74 24.36
C SER A 63 -5.89 -0.44 24.17
N PRO A 64 -6.29 0.78 23.74
CA PRO A 64 -7.68 1.05 23.41
C PRO A 64 -8.06 0.25 22.16
N SER A 65 -9.08 -0.59 22.31
CA SER A 65 -9.71 -1.36 21.23
C SER A 65 -10.09 -0.44 20.07
N PRO A 66 -9.70 -0.73 18.82
CA PRO A 66 -10.10 0.09 17.68
C PRO A 66 -11.62 0.05 17.54
N SER A 67 -12.22 1.19 17.16
CA SER A 67 -13.62 1.28 16.74
C SER A 67 -14.00 0.08 15.84
N PRO A 68 -15.21 -0.49 15.94
CA PRO A 68 -15.54 -1.72 15.21
C PRO A 68 -15.37 -1.50 13.71
N SER A 69 -14.41 -2.22 13.12
CA SER A 69 -14.22 -2.26 11.67
C SER A 69 -15.50 -2.81 11.02
N LEU A 70 -15.84 -2.28 9.85
CA LEU A 70 -16.92 -2.84 9.02
C LEU A 70 -16.52 -4.20 8.40
N LEU A 71 -15.23 -4.57 8.47
CA LEU A 71 -14.71 -5.83 7.97
C LEU A 71 -14.63 -6.86 9.10
N PRO A 72 -14.98 -8.14 8.83
CA PRO A 72 -14.77 -9.20 9.81
C PRO A 72 -13.29 -9.32 10.24
N LYS A 73 -13.04 -9.94 11.41
CA LYS A 73 -11.67 -10.22 11.87
C LYS A 73 -10.87 -10.97 10.78
N PRO A 74 -9.59 -10.65 10.55
CA PRO A 74 -8.75 -11.38 9.60
C PRO A 74 -8.80 -12.89 9.81
N ARG A 75 -8.72 -13.65 8.72
CA ARG A 75 -8.75 -15.12 8.74
C ARG A 75 -7.42 -15.71 8.27
N LEU A 76 -6.51 -15.89 9.22
CA LEU A 76 -5.18 -16.45 8.97
C LEU A 76 -5.23 -17.97 8.79
N ASP A 77 -4.25 -18.51 8.04
CA ASP A 77 -4.08 -19.94 7.87
C ASP A 77 -3.23 -20.55 8.98
N TYR A 78 -3.82 -20.78 10.15
CA TYR A 78 -3.09 -21.37 11.27
C TYR A 78 -2.54 -22.76 10.97
N ASN A 79 -3.18 -23.52 10.06
CA ASN A 79 -2.68 -24.83 9.68
C ASN A 79 -1.38 -24.68 8.89
N ARG A 80 -1.34 -23.78 7.90
CA ARG A 80 -0.11 -23.48 7.16
C ARG A 80 0.98 -22.93 8.09
N LEU A 81 0.66 -21.91 8.90
CA LEU A 81 1.60 -21.26 9.81
C LEU A 81 2.25 -22.21 10.82
N LEU A 82 1.53 -23.25 11.25
CA LEU A 82 1.94 -24.15 12.33
C LEU A 82 2.22 -25.59 11.85
N SER A 83 2.09 -25.87 10.55
CA SER A 83 2.41 -27.19 9.98
C SER A 83 3.88 -27.55 10.12
N ASP A 84 4.76 -26.55 9.93
CA ASP A 84 6.19 -26.61 10.21
C ASP A 84 6.61 -25.33 10.94
N PRO A 85 6.52 -25.30 12.29
CA PRO A 85 6.90 -24.13 13.08
C PRO A 85 8.36 -23.72 12.86
N THR A 86 9.26 -24.66 12.56
CA THR A 86 10.67 -24.38 12.29
C THR A 86 10.83 -23.61 11.00
N ALA A 87 10.11 -24.00 9.94
CA ALA A 87 10.11 -23.27 8.68
C ALA A 87 9.50 -21.86 8.82
N THR A 88 8.42 -21.71 9.58
CA THR A 88 7.82 -20.39 9.86
C THR A 88 8.78 -19.50 10.66
N THR A 89 9.45 -20.04 11.69
CA THR A 89 10.49 -19.33 12.45
C THR A 89 11.62 -18.90 11.52
N ARG A 90 12.14 -19.82 10.70
CA ARG A 90 13.20 -19.52 9.74
C ARG A 90 12.77 -18.42 8.76
N ASN A 91 11.55 -18.46 8.23
CA ASN A 91 11.07 -17.46 7.28
C ASN A 91 11.07 -16.05 7.88
N HIS A 92 10.52 -15.84 9.07
CA HIS A 92 10.48 -14.48 9.63
C HIS A 92 11.87 -13.99 10.07
N LEU A 93 12.77 -14.88 10.51
CA LEU A 93 14.17 -14.55 10.80
C LEU A 93 14.93 -14.13 9.54
N LEU A 94 14.76 -14.85 8.42
CA LEU A 94 15.38 -14.47 7.14
C LEU A 94 14.83 -13.14 6.59
N ARG A 95 13.61 -12.75 6.97
CA ARG A 95 13.04 -11.44 6.64
C ARG A 95 13.42 -10.34 7.63
N ASN A 96 14.32 -10.61 8.58
CA ASN A 96 14.78 -9.68 9.60
C ASN A 96 13.61 -9.00 10.36
N SER A 97 12.55 -9.76 10.62
CA SER A 97 11.41 -9.26 11.41
C SER A 97 11.83 -9.05 12.87
N SER A 98 11.38 -7.98 13.51
CA SER A 98 11.64 -7.68 14.93
C SER A 98 10.93 -8.61 15.94
N LEU A 99 10.53 -9.81 15.51
CA LEU A 99 9.83 -10.79 16.33
C LEU A 99 10.82 -11.67 17.10
N PRO A 100 10.52 -12.01 18.37
CA PRO A 100 11.38 -12.89 19.14
C PRO A 100 11.40 -14.31 18.54
N SER A 101 12.50 -15.05 18.78
CA SER A 101 12.68 -16.39 18.21
C SER A 101 11.63 -17.41 18.67
N ASP A 102 11.02 -17.20 19.85
CA ASP A 102 9.97 -18.06 20.40
C ASP A 102 8.54 -17.60 20.00
N HIS A 103 8.40 -16.58 19.15
CA HIS A 103 7.11 -16.02 18.74
C HIS A 103 6.18 -17.09 18.15
N VAL A 104 6.69 -17.92 17.24
CA VAL A 104 5.91 -19.00 16.62
C VAL A 104 5.51 -20.07 17.64
N ALA A 105 6.40 -20.39 18.60
CA ALA A 105 6.09 -21.31 19.68
C ALA A 105 4.99 -20.76 20.61
N HIS A 106 4.94 -19.44 20.83
CA HIS A 106 3.87 -18.80 21.57
C HIS A 106 2.53 -18.86 20.82
N VAL A 107 2.52 -18.58 19.51
CA VAL A 107 1.34 -18.76 18.65
C VAL A 107 0.84 -20.21 18.69
N GLN A 108 1.74 -21.20 18.68
CA GLN A 108 1.40 -22.62 18.81
C GLN A 108 0.70 -22.91 20.15
N ARG A 109 1.23 -22.43 21.28
CA ARG A 109 0.62 -22.62 22.61
C ARG A 109 -0.80 -22.03 22.69
N LEU A 110 -1.00 -20.84 22.13
CA LEU A 110 -2.32 -20.21 22.06
C LEU A 110 -3.28 -21.03 21.19
N ARG A 111 -2.80 -21.57 20.06
CA ARG A 111 -3.60 -22.43 19.18
C ARG A 111 -4.00 -23.74 19.85
N ASP A 112 -3.10 -24.36 20.60
CA ASP A 112 -3.39 -25.60 21.34
C ASP A 112 -4.38 -25.35 22.49
N THR A 113 -4.21 -24.24 23.20
CA THR A 113 -5.16 -23.78 24.23
C THR A 113 -6.55 -23.55 23.63
N HIS A 114 -6.63 -22.89 22.47
CA HIS A 114 -7.87 -22.69 21.74
C HIS A 114 -8.56 -24.02 21.37
N LYS A 115 -7.83 -24.96 20.79
CA LYS A 115 -8.36 -26.31 20.45
C LYS A 115 -8.84 -27.08 21.68
N LEU A 116 -8.11 -26.97 22.79
CA LEU A 116 -8.49 -27.59 24.07
C LEU A 116 -9.80 -27.00 24.61
N LEU A 117 -9.92 -25.67 24.61
CA LEU A 117 -11.13 -24.97 25.06
C LEU A 117 -12.34 -25.34 24.19
N LEU A 118 -12.17 -25.38 22.86
CA LEU A 118 -13.22 -25.80 21.94
C LEU A 118 -13.70 -27.22 22.25
N THR A 119 -12.79 -28.16 22.48
CA THR A 119 -13.11 -29.55 22.85
C THR A 119 -13.85 -29.61 24.19
N LYS A 120 -13.42 -28.83 25.18
CA LYS A 120 -14.08 -28.73 26.49
C LYS A 120 -15.51 -28.18 26.36
N ILE A 121 -15.69 -27.11 25.58
CA ILE A 121 -17.01 -26.50 25.32
C ILE A 121 -17.93 -27.52 24.64
N GLN A 122 -17.47 -28.20 23.59
CA GLN A 122 -18.25 -29.22 22.89
C GLN A 122 -18.67 -30.36 23.82
N THR A 123 -17.73 -30.85 24.65
CA THR A 123 -17.99 -31.90 25.65
C THR A 123 -19.03 -31.46 26.69
N ILE A 124 -18.94 -30.24 27.20
CA ILE A 124 -19.89 -29.73 28.20
C ILE A 124 -21.25 -29.46 27.56
N LYS A 125 -21.31 -28.92 26.34
CA LYS A 125 -22.57 -28.75 25.59
C LYS A 125 -23.25 -30.08 25.29
N ALA A 126 -22.49 -31.14 25.02
CA ALA A 126 -23.05 -32.49 24.90
C ALA A 126 -23.68 -32.95 26.22
N LYS A 127 -22.95 -32.86 27.34
CA LYS A 127 -23.49 -33.19 28.68
C LYS A 127 -24.72 -32.34 29.04
N GLN A 128 -24.75 -31.07 28.65
CA GLN A 128 -25.89 -30.18 28.88
C GLN A 128 -27.13 -30.65 28.11
N ARG A 129 -26.96 -31.17 26.89
CA ARG A 129 -28.06 -31.77 26.12
C ARG A 129 -28.60 -33.04 26.81
N ASP A 130 -27.71 -33.90 27.30
CA ASP A 130 -28.08 -35.14 27.99
C ASP A 130 -28.84 -34.85 29.30
N VAL A 131 -28.31 -33.96 30.14
CA VAL A 131 -29.00 -33.49 31.37
C VAL A 131 -30.33 -32.81 31.02
N GLY A 132 -30.38 -32.03 29.94
CA GLY A 132 -31.61 -31.43 29.44
C GLY A 132 -32.67 -32.47 29.01
N GLN A 133 -32.25 -33.62 28.48
CA GLN A 133 -33.16 -34.74 28.20
C GLN A 133 -33.67 -35.39 29.48
N LEU A 134 -32.81 -35.60 30.49
CA LEU A 134 -33.23 -36.16 31.79
C LEU A 134 -34.29 -35.28 32.46
N ILE A 135 -34.09 -33.96 32.46
CA ILE A 135 -35.05 -32.98 33.01
C ILE A 135 -36.37 -33.03 32.23
N ARG A 136 -36.34 -33.00 30.89
CA ARG A 136 -37.55 -33.05 30.05
C ARG A 136 -38.36 -34.33 30.26
N ASN A 137 -37.66 -35.46 30.40
CA ASN A 137 -38.28 -36.77 30.54
C ASN A 137 -38.59 -37.13 32.00
N LYS A 138 -38.27 -36.25 32.97
CA LYS A 138 -38.41 -36.47 34.42
C LYS A 138 -37.74 -37.77 34.90
N ILE A 139 -36.58 -38.08 34.34
CA ILE A 139 -35.82 -39.29 34.67
C ILE A 139 -34.86 -38.96 35.83
N GLY A 140 -35.02 -39.66 36.95
CA GLY A 140 -34.17 -39.52 38.14
C GLY A 140 -34.48 -38.28 38.98
N ASP A 141 -33.51 -37.85 39.81
CA ASP A 141 -33.64 -36.66 40.65
C ASP A 141 -33.58 -35.39 39.79
N THR A 142 -34.75 -34.77 39.62
CA THR A 142 -34.91 -33.58 38.79
C THR A 142 -34.25 -32.34 39.42
N GLU A 143 -34.19 -32.26 40.75
CA GLU A 143 -33.57 -31.13 41.45
C GLU A 143 -32.04 -31.19 41.30
N GLU A 144 -31.46 -32.38 41.45
CA GLU A 144 -30.04 -32.61 41.18
C GLU A 144 -29.70 -32.35 39.69
N ALA A 145 -30.55 -32.80 38.76
CA ALA A 145 -30.36 -32.54 37.33
C ALA A 145 -30.39 -31.03 37.00
N LEU A 146 -31.30 -30.26 37.63
CA LEU A 146 -31.35 -28.80 37.50
C LEU A 146 -30.09 -28.13 38.06
N ARG A 147 -29.59 -28.59 39.21
CA ARG A 147 -28.34 -28.10 39.82
C ARG A 147 -27.14 -28.36 38.90
N GLN A 148 -27.06 -29.56 38.32
CA GLN A 148 -26.02 -29.92 37.35
C GLN A 148 -26.12 -29.07 36.08
N ALA A 149 -27.31 -28.86 35.52
CA ALA A 149 -27.51 -28.01 34.36
C ALA A 149 -27.03 -26.57 34.60
N LYS A 150 -27.29 -26.01 35.78
CA LYS A 150 -26.81 -24.67 36.18
C LYS A 150 -25.28 -24.62 36.26
N LYS A 151 -24.64 -25.65 36.84
CA LYS A 151 -23.17 -25.76 36.91
C LYS A 151 -22.53 -25.90 35.52
N LEU A 152 -23.12 -26.71 34.63
CA LEU A 152 -22.65 -26.87 33.25
C LEU A 152 -22.77 -25.55 32.48
N LYS A 153 -23.89 -24.83 32.62
CA LYS A 153 -24.09 -23.51 31.99
C LYS A 153 -23.02 -22.51 32.41
N ALA A 154 -22.72 -22.43 33.72
CA ALA A 154 -21.68 -21.54 34.22
C ALA A 154 -20.29 -21.86 33.62
N ARG A 155 -19.94 -23.16 33.53
CA ARG A 155 -18.67 -23.58 32.91
C ARG A 155 -18.60 -23.31 31.41
N VAL A 156 -19.71 -23.42 30.68
CA VAL A 156 -19.75 -23.03 29.26
C VAL A 156 -19.43 -21.55 29.14
N THR A 157 -20.08 -20.69 29.92
CA THR A 157 -19.85 -19.24 29.90
C THR A 157 -18.39 -18.89 30.23
N GLU A 158 -17.80 -19.54 31.24
CA GLU A 158 -16.39 -19.38 31.59
C GLU A 158 -15.46 -19.76 30.42
N TYR A 159 -15.62 -20.96 29.85
CA TYR A 159 -14.78 -21.40 28.74
C TYR A 159 -14.99 -20.60 27.46
N GLU A 160 -16.20 -20.12 27.18
CA GLU A 160 -16.47 -19.23 26.05
C GLU A 160 -15.77 -17.87 26.22
N ALA A 161 -15.74 -17.32 27.44
CA ALA A 161 -15.01 -16.08 27.74
C ALA A 161 -13.50 -16.27 27.54
N THR A 162 -12.90 -17.30 28.16
CA THR A 162 -11.47 -17.60 27.98
C THR A 162 -11.11 -17.93 26.54
N MET A 163 -11.99 -18.61 25.80
CA MET A 163 -11.78 -18.89 24.38
C MET A 163 -11.76 -17.60 23.56
N SER A 164 -12.68 -16.66 23.82
CA SER A 164 -12.71 -15.36 23.15
C SER A 164 -11.45 -14.52 23.42
N GLU A 165 -10.93 -14.54 24.64
CA GLU A 165 -9.65 -13.91 25.01
C GLU A 165 -8.48 -14.56 24.26
N THR A 166 -8.41 -15.89 24.31
CA THR A 166 -7.38 -16.69 23.62
C THR A 166 -7.40 -16.47 22.11
N GLU A 167 -8.59 -16.38 21.49
CA GLU A 167 -8.73 -16.09 20.05
C GLU A 167 -8.22 -14.70 19.68
N THR A 168 -8.45 -13.73 20.55
CA THR A 168 -7.99 -12.34 20.32
C THR A 168 -6.47 -12.28 20.41
N GLU A 169 -5.88 -12.84 21.45
CA GLU A 169 -4.41 -12.90 21.61
C GLU A 169 -3.75 -13.72 20.49
N LEU A 170 -4.35 -14.85 20.10
CA LEU A 170 -3.87 -15.69 19.00
C LEU A 170 -3.82 -14.90 17.69
N LEU A 171 -4.86 -14.12 17.39
CA LEU A 171 -4.91 -13.27 16.21
C LEU A 171 -3.87 -12.15 16.30
N ASP A 172 -3.79 -11.44 17.42
CA ASP A 172 -2.86 -10.32 17.64
C ASP A 172 -1.39 -10.76 17.51
N MET A 173 -1.07 -11.99 17.90
CA MET A 173 0.27 -12.55 17.74
C MET A 173 0.52 -13.08 16.34
N ALA A 174 -0.42 -13.83 15.75
CA ALA A 174 -0.23 -14.41 14.43
C ALA A 174 -0.22 -13.37 13.30
N ILE A 175 -0.92 -12.25 13.45
CA ILE A 175 -0.99 -11.21 12.40
C ILE A 175 0.31 -10.44 12.21
N LYS A 176 1.19 -10.43 13.22
CA LYS A 176 2.53 -9.83 13.17
C LYS A 176 3.50 -10.61 12.27
N LEU A 177 3.20 -11.88 11.98
CA LEU A 177 4.04 -12.68 11.09
C LEU A 177 3.95 -12.13 9.66
N PRO A 178 5.09 -11.98 8.96
CA PRO A 178 5.10 -11.60 7.56
C PRO A 178 4.58 -12.76 6.69
N ASN A 179 4.37 -12.48 5.41
CA ASN A 179 4.07 -13.53 4.44
C ASN A 179 5.21 -14.55 4.34
N PHE A 180 4.93 -15.73 3.79
CA PHE A 180 5.97 -16.67 3.41
C PHE A 180 6.72 -16.16 2.17
N SER A 181 8.04 -16.20 2.21
CA SER A 181 8.89 -15.86 1.07
C SER A 181 8.80 -16.94 0.01
N HIS A 182 8.80 -16.54 -1.26
CA HIS A 182 8.86 -17.47 -2.39
C HIS A 182 10.20 -18.25 -2.35
N PRO A 183 10.24 -19.55 -2.69
CA PRO A 183 11.46 -20.36 -2.57
C PRO A 183 12.67 -19.85 -3.36
N SER A 184 12.43 -19.08 -4.43
CA SER A 184 13.49 -18.48 -5.26
C SER A 184 14.06 -17.18 -4.69
N VAL A 185 13.51 -16.62 -3.62
CA VAL A 185 14.02 -15.38 -3.01
C VAL A 185 15.38 -15.63 -2.40
N THR A 186 16.35 -14.78 -2.77
CA THR A 186 17.68 -14.79 -2.17
C THR A 186 17.62 -14.29 -0.72
N PRO A 187 18.18 -15.02 0.25
CA PRO A 187 18.23 -14.53 1.63
C PRO A 187 19.17 -13.32 1.79
N GLY A 188 18.81 -12.39 2.68
CA GLY A 188 19.69 -11.33 3.17
C GLY A 188 19.26 -9.89 2.82
N PRO A 189 20.17 -8.92 3.01
CA PRO A 189 19.90 -7.49 2.85
C PRO A 189 19.89 -7.06 1.38
N GLU A 190 19.54 -5.79 1.12
CA GLU A 190 19.42 -5.18 -0.22
C GLU A 190 20.59 -5.49 -1.17
N GLU A 191 21.83 -5.57 -0.67
CA GLU A 191 23.01 -5.87 -1.48
C GLU A 191 22.98 -7.26 -2.14
N ASN A 192 22.14 -8.17 -1.64
CA ASN A 192 21.94 -9.51 -2.21
C ASN A 192 20.90 -9.52 -3.34
N ALA A 193 20.35 -8.37 -3.74
CA ALA A 193 19.44 -8.28 -4.87
C ALA A 193 20.09 -8.80 -6.15
N VAL A 194 19.36 -9.64 -6.89
CA VAL A 194 19.88 -10.29 -8.10
C VAL A 194 19.43 -9.51 -9.33
N VAL A 195 20.37 -9.03 -10.14
CA VAL A 195 20.06 -8.40 -11.43
C VAL A 195 19.56 -9.47 -12.39
N LEU A 196 18.28 -9.40 -12.76
CA LEU A 196 17.64 -10.30 -13.71
C LEU A 196 17.90 -9.88 -15.17
N GLU A 197 17.89 -8.57 -15.42
CA GLU A 197 17.99 -8.01 -16.77
C GLU A 197 18.40 -6.53 -16.70
N THR A 198 19.12 -6.06 -17.71
CA THR A 198 19.37 -4.63 -17.96
C THR A 198 18.97 -4.32 -19.40
N PHE A 199 18.26 -3.21 -19.63
CA PHE A 199 17.79 -2.80 -20.95
C PHE A 199 17.75 -1.27 -21.08
N GLY A 200 17.56 -0.78 -22.31
CA GLY A 200 17.61 0.64 -22.64
C GLY A 200 18.95 1.03 -23.27
N PRO A 201 19.22 2.33 -23.44
CA PRO A 201 20.53 2.81 -23.90
C PRO A 201 21.63 2.53 -22.86
N ASP A 202 22.89 2.60 -23.27
CA ASP A 202 24.01 2.53 -22.34
C ASP A 202 23.94 3.69 -21.32
N PRO A 203 24.21 3.45 -20.02
CA PRO A 203 24.26 4.50 -19.01
C PRO A 203 25.22 5.64 -19.40
N ILE A 204 24.71 6.87 -19.41
CA ILE A 204 25.56 8.07 -19.54
C ILE A 204 26.54 8.09 -18.36
N PRO A 205 27.83 8.41 -18.54
CA PRO A 205 28.77 8.54 -17.43
C PRO A 205 28.24 9.45 -16.32
N ALA A 206 28.53 9.10 -15.06
CA ALA A 206 28.15 9.92 -13.93
C ALA A 206 28.77 11.33 -14.06
N ASP A 207 27.93 12.36 -13.96
CA ASP A 207 28.33 13.75 -14.10
C ASP A 207 27.52 14.62 -13.13
N PRO A 208 28.13 15.18 -12.07
CA PRO A 208 27.45 16.07 -11.13
C PRO A 208 26.81 17.31 -11.78
N ASN A 209 27.27 17.71 -12.98
CA ASN A 209 26.65 18.82 -13.71
C ASN A 209 25.25 18.49 -14.22
N ARG A 210 24.91 17.19 -14.30
CA ARG A 210 23.57 16.69 -14.68
C ARG A 210 22.62 16.55 -13.50
N ASP A 211 22.99 16.98 -12.30
CA ASP A 211 22.11 16.93 -11.13
C ASP A 211 20.75 17.59 -11.41
N HIS A 212 19.66 16.87 -11.12
CA HIS A 212 18.31 17.34 -11.42
C HIS A 212 17.97 18.69 -10.77
N LEU A 213 18.52 19.02 -9.59
CA LEU A 213 18.28 20.31 -8.96
C LEU A 213 19.00 21.45 -9.68
N ARG A 214 20.12 21.20 -10.36
CA ARG A 214 20.77 22.23 -11.17
C ARG A 214 19.86 22.66 -12.31
N THR A 215 19.31 21.69 -13.04
CA THR A 215 18.35 21.93 -14.13
C THR A 215 17.07 22.57 -13.60
N ALA A 216 16.51 22.02 -12.51
CA ALA A 216 15.27 22.52 -11.93
C ALA A 216 15.41 23.95 -11.39
N ASN A 217 16.53 24.29 -10.73
CA ASN A 217 16.76 25.64 -10.23
C ASN A 217 17.08 26.62 -11.35
N HIS A 218 17.87 26.22 -12.36
CA HIS A 218 18.17 27.08 -13.51
C HIS A 218 16.87 27.53 -14.19
N PHE A 219 15.96 26.60 -14.48
CA PHE A 219 14.68 26.89 -15.11
C PHE A 219 13.56 27.29 -14.13
N GLU A 220 13.87 27.52 -12.85
CA GLU A 220 12.90 27.90 -11.80
C GLU A 220 11.68 26.94 -11.70
N LEU A 221 11.92 25.64 -11.89
CA LEU A 221 10.91 24.58 -11.93
C LEU A 221 10.53 24.03 -10.55
N VAL A 222 11.28 24.40 -9.50
CA VAL A 222 10.98 24.07 -8.11
C VAL A 222 10.98 25.32 -7.23
N ASP A 223 10.21 25.30 -6.14
CA ASP A 223 10.13 26.43 -5.21
C ASP A 223 10.44 26.01 -3.76
N ASN A 224 11.70 26.13 -3.38
CA ASN A 224 12.18 25.73 -2.05
C ASN A 224 11.70 26.69 -0.94
N GLU A 225 11.49 27.97 -1.26
CA GLU A 225 10.99 28.96 -0.31
C GLU A 225 9.53 28.66 0.04
N ALA A 226 8.67 28.46 -0.98
CA ALA A 226 7.29 28.05 -0.78
C ALA A 226 7.19 26.72 -0.01
N SER A 227 8.08 25.76 -0.31
CA SER A 227 8.16 24.48 0.41
C SER A 227 8.45 24.71 1.91
N THR A 228 9.44 25.56 2.22
CA THR A 228 9.84 25.88 3.59
C THR A 228 8.72 26.58 4.36
N ILE A 229 8.02 27.52 3.74
CA ILE A 229 6.90 28.25 4.34
C ILE A 229 5.71 27.33 4.62
N ALA A 230 5.38 26.44 3.68
CA ALA A 230 4.14 25.65 3.75
C ALA A 230 4.25 24.38 4.60
N SER A 231 5.34 23.61 4.45
CA SER A 231 5.42 22.25 5.03
C SER A 231 6.82 21.82 5.47
N GLY A 232 7.85 22.62 5.17
CA GLY A 232 9.24 22.33 5.50
C GLY A 232 9.97 21.55 4.40
N SER A 233 11.08 20.92 4.76
CA SER A 233 11.92 20.14 3.84
C SER A 233 11.16 18.95 3.23
N SER A 234 11.55 18.54 2.01
CA SER A 234 11.03 17.34 1.34
C SER A 234 9.55 17.38 0.96
N TRP A 235 8.97 18.58 0.84
CA TRP A 235 7.63 18.86 0.30
C TRP A 235 7.72 19.76 -0.95
N PRO A 236 8.15 19.23 -2.11
CA PRO A 236 8.50 20.06 -3.25
C PRO A 236 7.28 20.75 -3.88
N TYR A 237 7.42 22.03 -4.18
CA TYR A 237 6.53 22.74 -5.11
C TYR A 237 7.08 22.60 -6.53
N LEU A 238 6.36 21.87 -7.40
CA LEU A 238 6.69 21.79 -8.82
C LEU A 238 6.04 22.94 -9.60
N LYS A 239 6.79 23.56 -10.52
CA LYS A 239 6.34 24.70 -11.33
C LYS A 239 6.59 24.47 -12.82
N GLY A 240 5.84 25.20 -13.64
CA GLY A 240 6.06 25.28 -15.09
C GLY A 240 6.14 23.91 -15.76
N ALA A 241 7.18 23.73 -16.58
CA ALA A 241 7.40 22.50 -17.34
C ALA A 241 7.48 21.24 -16.46
N LEU A 242 7.97 21.34 -15.23
CA LEU A 242 8.11 20.16 -14.36
C LEU A 242 6.77 19.68 -13.82
N ALA A 243 5.87 20.60 -13.49
CA ALA A 243 4.49 20.27 -13.14
C ALA A 243 3.73 19.68 -14.35
N LEU A 244 3.97 20.21 -15.56
CA LEU A 244 3.40 19.63 -16.78
C LEU A 244 3.94 18.22 -17.06
N LEU A 245 5.21 17.97 -16.78
CA LEU A 245 5.85 16.67 -16.96
C LEU A 245 5.27 15.61 -16.03
N GLU A 246 4.97 15.96 -14.78
CA GLU A 246 4.23 15.09 -13.86
C GLU A 246 2.88 14.66 -14.47
N MET A 247 2.08 15.60 -14.97
CA MET A 247 0.79 15.30 -15.59
C MET A 247 0.94 14.45 -16.86
N ALA A 248 1.97 14.70 -17.67
CA ALA A 248 2.26 13.91 -18.86
C ALA A 248 2.65 12.47 -18.51
N LEU A 249 3.47 12.27 -17.47
CA LEU A 249 3.88 10.94 -16.99
C LEU A 249 2.70 10.12 -16.46
N ILE A 250 1.83 10.76 -15.67
CA ILE A 250 0.61 10.11 -15.15
C ILE A 250 -0.24 9.61 -16.31
N ASN A 251 -0.54 10.46 -17.29
CA ASN A 251 -1.37 10.11 -18.43
C ASN A 251 -0.69 9.06 -19.34
N TYR A 252 0.62 9.14 -19.52
CA TYR A 252 1.39 8.14 -20.26
C TYR A 252 1.30 6.76 -19.60
N ALA A 253 1.61 6.66 -18.31
CA ALA A 253 1.54 5.39 -17.58
C ALA A 253 0.11 4.82 -17.57
N LEU A 254 -0.91 5.64 -17.32
CA LEU A 254 -2.31 5.23 -17.40
C LEU A 254 -2.69 4.73 -18.80
N SER A 255 -2.23 5.41 -19.86
CA SER A 255 -2.56 5.00 -21.23
C SER A 255 -2.03 3.62 -21.57
N ILE A 256 -0.88 3.23 -20.99
CA ILE A 256 -0.30 1.89 -21.15
C ILE A 256 -1.11 0.89 -20.32
N ALA A 257 -1.35 1.19 -19.04
CA ALA A 257 -2.15 0.31 -18.18
C ALA A 257 -3.54 0.01 -18.77
N VAL A 258 -4.24 1.02 -19.30
CA VAL A 258 -5.56 0.85 -19.94
C VAL A 258 -5.47 -0.04 -21.19
N ARG A 259 -4.41 0.08 -22.01
CA ARG A 259 -4.19 -0.84 -23.15
C ARG A 259 -3.99 -2.29 -22.70
N HIS A 260 -3.46 -2.52 -21.50
CA HIS A 260 -3.31 -3.84 -20.87
C HIS A 260 -4.56 -4.27 -20.07
N GLY A 261 -5.69 -3.58 -20.24
CA GLY A 261 -6.97 -3.98 -19.65
C GLY A 261 -7.16 -3.59 -18.19
N TYR A 262 -6.32 -2.68 -17.66
CA TYR A 262 -6.54 -2.12 -16.33
C TYR A 262 -7.67 -1.09 -16.35
N THR A 263 -8.56 -1.18 -15.38
CA THR A 263 -9.61 -0.17 -15.17
C THR A 263 -9.03 1.02 -14.39
N PRO A 264 -9.07 2.26 -14.90
CA PRO A 264 -8.53 3.41 -14.19
C PRO A 264 -9.39 3.78 -12.97
N VAL A 265 -8.74 4.19 -11.88
CA VAL A 265 -9.37 4.55 -10.61
C VAL A 265 -8.69 5.79 -10.03
N ILE A 266 -9.46 6.67 -9.39
CA ILE A 266 -8.94 7.75 -8.53
C ILE A 266 -9.36 7.43 -7.08
N PRO A 267 -8.49 6.81 -6.27
CA PRO A 267 -8.80 6.47 -4.89
C PRO A 267 -8.75 7.69 -3.93
N PRO A 268 -9.37 7.61 -2.74
CA PRO A 268 -9.15 8.57 -1.67
C PRO A 268 -7.74 8.42 -1.07
N ASP A 269 -7.13 9.54 -0.66
CA ASP A 269 -5.83 9.58 0.02
C ASP A 269 -5.93 9.36 1.54
N VAL A 270 -7.09 9.68 2.12
CA VAL A 270 -7.40 9.46 3.54
C VAL A 270 -8.11 8.12 3.71
N ILE A 271 -7.53 7.26 4.54
CA ILE A 271 -8.03 5.90 4.77
C ILE A 271 -8.18 5.61 6.27
N LYS A 272 -8.94 4.58 6.62
CA LYS A 272 -8.98 4.05 7.98
C LYS A 272 -7.65 3.36 8.31
N GLY A 273 -7.12 3.57 9.51
CA GLY A 273 -5.89 2.91 9.97
C GLY A 273 -5.98 1.37 9.95
N ASP A 274 -7.18 0.82 10.22
CA ASP A 274 -7.45 -0.63 10.08
C ASP A 274 -7.19 -1.15 8.65
N LEU A 275 -7.46 -0.35 7.62
CA LEU A 275 -7.20 -0.74 6.23
C LEU A 275 -5.69 -0.82 5.93
N ALA A 276 -4.92 0.17 6.39
CA ALA A 276 -3.46 0.17 6.24
C ALA A 276 -2.84 -1.06 6.94
N TRP A 277 -3.27 -1.32 8.17
CA TRP A 277 -2.88 -2.50 8.95
C TRP A 277 -3.22 -3.81 8.23
N ARG A 278 -4.42 -3.94 7.64
CA ARG A 278 -4.81 -5.13 6.86
C ARG A 278 -3.99 -5.32 5.59
N CYS A 279 -3.42 -4.26 5.04
CA CYS A 279 -2.54 -4.35 3.86
C CYS A 279 -1.08 -4.68 4.24
N GLY A 280 -0.74 -4.75 5.53
CA GLY A 280 0.60 -5.05 6.02
C GLY A 280 1.45 -3.80 6.35
N PHE A 281 0.83 -2.62 6.40
CA PHE A 281 1.49 -1.38 6.82
C PHE A 281 1.22 -1.15 8.31
N SER A 282 2.20 -0.68 9.07
CA SER A 282 2.04 -0.38 10.49
C SER A 282 1.72 1.11 10.70
N PRO A 283 0.44 1.51 10.81
CA PRO A 283 0.08 2.91 11.07
C PRO A 283 0.45 3.38 12.49
N ARG A 284 0.77 2.41 13.37
CA ARG A 284 1.37 2.63 14.68
C ARG A 284 2.70 1.91 14.63
N ASP A 285 3.73 2.59 14.15
CA ASP A 285 5.10 2.12 14.27
C ASP A 285 5.42 1.79 15.74
N GLU A 286 6.49 1.02 15.98
CA GLU A 286 6.92 0.62 17.33
C GLU A 286 6.80 1.79 18.33
N PRO A 287 6.46 1.56 19.62
CA PRO A 287 6.25 2.64 20.60
C PRO A 287 7.39 3.68 20.67
N ASN A 288 8.59 3.33 20.19
CA ASN A 288 9.76 4.20 20.09
C ASN A 288 10.44 4.18 18.69
N GLY A 289 9.75 3.66 17.66
CA GLY A 289 10.25 3.57 16.29
C GLY A 289 9.92 4.81 15.47
N PRO A 290 10.68 5.07 14.38
CA PRO A 290 10.39 6.17 13.47
C PRO A 290 9.01 5.95 12.82
N GLN A 291 8.09 6.90 13.04
CA GLN A 291 6.76 6.82 12.44
C GLN A 291 6.84 7.04 10.93
N GLN A 292 6.37 6.09 10.12
CA GLN A 292 6.33 6.19 8.65
C GLN A 292 4.98 6.70 8.13
N THR A 293 3.92 6.58 8.93
CA THR A 293 2.55 6.91 8.55
C THR A 293 2.09 8.23 9.18
N TYR A 294 1.55 9.14 8.38
CA TYR A 294 0.90 10.35 8.90
C TYR A 294 -0.51 10.03 9.40
N ALA A 295 -0.73 10.20 10.70
CA ALA A 295 -2.05 10.09 11.31
C ALA A 295 -2.82 11.42 11.20
N ILE A 296 -4.12 11.33 10.94
CA ILE A 296 -5.02 12.48 11.00
C ILE A 296 -5.59 12.50 12.41
N ASN A 297 -5.35 13.62 13.11
CA ASN A 297 -5.75 13.77 14.50
C ASN A 297 -7.27 13.80 14.60
N ASN A 298 -7.84 12.66 15.00
CA ASN A 298 -9.25 12.53 15.34
C ASN A 298 -9.36 12.43 16.86
N ASN A 299 -10.47 12.94 17.42
CA ASN A 299 -10.78 12.75 18.83
C ASN A 299 -10.63 11.28 19.22
N ALA A 300 -10.16 10.99 20.46
CA ALA A 300 -9.89 9.62 20.91
C ALA A 300 -11.09 8.65 20.81
N SER A 301 -12.31 9.17 20.64
CA SER A 301 -13.55 8.42 20.43
C SER A 301 -13.81 7.99 18.99
N GLU A 302 -13.04 8.46 18.01
CA GLU A 302 -13.28 8.20 16.58
C GLU A 302 -12.31 7.18 15.97
N PRO A 303 -12.71 6.50 14.88
CA PRO A 303 -11.80 5.64 14.12
C PRO A 303 -10.57 6.42 13.67
N THR A 304 -9.38 5.86 13.91
CA THR A 304 -8.11 6.43 13.43
C THR A 304 -8.13 6.49 11.91
N HIS A 305 -7.97 7.69 11.36
CA HIS A 305 -7.70 7.90 9.94
C HIS A 305 -6.22 8.22 9.74
N VAL A 306 -5.68 7.81 8.60
CA VAL A 306 -4.28 8.03 8.22
C VAL A 306 -4.22 8.41 6.75
N LEU A 307 -3.15 9.11 6.36
CA LEU A 307 -2.81 9.29 4.95
C LEU A 307 -2.15 8.02 4.43
N ALA A 308 -2.54 7.58 3.24
CA ALA A 308 -2.02 6.35 2.65
C ALA A 308 -0.54 6.50 2.25
N GLY A 309 0.32 5.59 2.68
CA GLY A 309 1.75 5.54 2.29
C GLY A 309 2.02 5.03 0.87
N THR A 310 0.95 4.66 0.15
CA THR A 310 0.95 4.19 -1.24
C THR A 310 -0.49 4.20 -1.76
N ALA A 311 -0.67 4.45 -3.06
CA ALA A 311 -1.98 4.33 -3.72
C ALA A 311 -2.52 2.87 -3.74
N GLU A 312 -1.71 1.88 -3.39
CA GLU A 312 -2.12 0.47 -3.24
C GLU A 312 -3.24 0.27 -2.21
N ILE A 313 -3.05 0.84 -1.01
CA ILE A 313 -3.90 0.57 0.15
C ILE A 313 -5.38 0.93 -0.13
N PRO A 314 -5.71 2.12 -0.66
CA PRO A 314 -7.09 2.43 -0.99
C PRO A 314 -7.63 1.62 -2.18
N LEU A 315 -6.79 1.17 -3.12
CA LEU A 315 -7.25 0.25 -4.19
C LEU A 315 -7.65 -1.12 -3.63
N ALA A 316 -6.91 -1.64 -2.64
CA ALA A 316 -7.24 -2.90 -1.99
C ALA A 316 -8.65 -2.89 -1.36
N ALA A 317 -9.12 -1.72 -0.90
CA ALA A 317 -10.48 -1.56 -0.35
C ALA A 317 -11.60 -1.82 -1.37
N LEU A 318 -11.35 -1.65 -2.68
CA LEU A 318 -12.33 -1.97 -3.73
C LEU A 318 -12.73 -3.45 -3.70
N PHE A 319 -11.83 -4.31 -3.23
CA PHE A 319 -12.00 -5.76 -3.26
C PHE A 319 -12.36 -6.35 -1.89
N ALA A 320 -12.27 -5.55 -0.82
CA ALA A 320 -12.49 -6.00 0.55
C ALA A 320 -13.91 -6.57 0.74
N ASN A 321 -13.97 -7.70 1.45
CA ASN A 321 -15.18 -8.48 1.75
C ASN A 321 -16.00 -8.89 0.51
N ARG A 322 -15.35 -9.06 -0.64
CA ARG A 322 -15.99 -9.53 -1.88
C ARG A 322 -15.71 -11.00 -2.15
N ILE A 323 -16.70 -11.66 -2.76
CA ILE A 323 -16.59 -13.01 -3.29
C ILE A 323 -16.79 -12.96 -4.80
N PHE A 324 -15.74 -13.21 -5.57
CA PHE A 324 -15.77 -13.23 -7.03
C PHE A 324 -16.19 -14.59 -7.58
N LEU A 325 -16.68 -14.62 -8.83
CA LEU A 325 -16.66 -15.85 -9.62
C LEU A 325 -15.26 -16.02 -10.19
N GLN A 326 -14.74 -17.25 -10.26
CA GLN A 326 -13.41 -17.50 -10.85
C GLN A 326 -13.31 -16.95 -12.28
N SER A 327 -14.37 -17.03 -13.07
CA SER A 327 -14.44 -16.50 -14.45
C SER A 327 -14.37 -14.98 -14.54
N ALA A 328 -14.57 -14.26 -13.43
CA ALA A 328 -14.40 -12.82 -13.35
C ALA A 328 -12.96 -12.42 -12.97
N LEU A 329 -12.09 -13.36 -12.62
CA LEU A 329 -10.69 -13.09 -12.30
C LEU A 329 -9.80 -13.36 -13.54
N PRO A 330 -8.73 -12.59 -13.76
CA PRO A 330 -8.20 -11.56 -12.87
C PRO A 330 -8.97 -10.22 -12.95
N GLN A 331 -9.08 -9.54 -11.81
CA GLN A 331 -9.50 -8.13 -11.77
C GLN A 331 -8.25 -7.25 -11.80
N LYS A 332 -8.26 -6.20 -12.64
CA LYS A 332 -7.11 -5.30 -12.87
C LYS A 332 -7.55 -3.85 -12.74
N VAL A 333 -6.94 -3.10 -11.84
CA VAL A 333 -7.19 -1.65 -11.66
C VAL A 333 -5.89 -0.85 -11.64
N ALA A 334 -5.91 0.35 -12.22
CA ALA A 334 -4.81 1.29 -12.21
C ALA A 334 -5.23 2.58 -11.48
N GLY A 335 -4.67 2.84 -10.30
CA GLY A 335 -5.01 3.99 -9.46
C GLY A 335 -4.04 5.15 -9.63
N VAL A 336 -4.53 6.39 -9.79
CA VAL A 336 -3.71 7.59 -9.59
C VAL A 336 -4.01 8.16 -8.21
N GLY A 337 -3.02 8.15 -7.33
CA GLY A 337 -3.16 8.69 -5.99
C GLY A 337 -1.84 9.19 -5.43
N HIS A 338 -1.89 9.73 -4.22
CA HIS A 338 -0.69 10.20 -3.54
C HIS A 338 -0.19 9.16 -2.54
N ALA A 339 1.11 9.18 -2.31
CA ALA A 339 1.77 8.44 -1.25
C ALA A 339 2.33 9.44 -0.24
N PHE A 340 1.97 9.28 1.03
CA PHE A 340 2.44 10.10 2.14
C PHE A 340 3.35 9.27 3.05
N ARG A 341 4.65 9.57 3.05
CA ARG A 341 5.64 8.84 3.83
C ARG A 341 6.42 9.81 4.70
N ALA A 342 6.42 9.59 6.00
CA ALA A 342 7.13 10.45 6.92
C ALA A 342 8.66 10.30 6.80
N GLU A 343 9.14 9.22 6.16
CA GLU A 343 10.57 8.98 5.88
C GLU A 343 11.42 9.14 7.14
N ALA A 344 10.83 8.84 8.30
CA ALA A 344 11.46 9.06 9.58
C ALA A 344 12.68 8.13 9.70
N GLY A 345 13.82 8.70 10.09
CA GLY A 345 15.10 7.99 10.13
C GLY A 345 15.94 8.08 8.86
N ALA A 346 15.38 8.51 7.72
CA ALA A 346 16.17 8.83 6.54
C ALA A 346 16.97 10.13 6.78
N ARG A 347 18.30 10.03 6.81
CA ARG A 347 19.22 11.17 6.88
C ARG A 347 20.24 11.04 5.75
N GLY A 348 20.65 12.16 5.15
CA GLY A 348 21.77 12.20 4.21
C GLY A 348 21.39 12.59 2.79
N ALA A 349 22.22 12.20 1.82
CA ALA A 349 22.15 12.70 0.44
C ALA A 349 20.85 12.35 -0.31
N ASP A 350 20.15 11.29 0.10
CA ASP A 350 18.93 10.83 -0.57
C ASP A 350 17.69 11.66 -0.23
N THR A 351 17.71 12.49 0.82
CA THR A 351 16.64 13.44 1.14
C THR A 351 16.79 14.77 0.40
N ARG A 352 17.83 14.94 -0.43
CA ARG A 352 18.02 16.12 -1.28
C ARG A 352 17.18 16.01 -2.56
N GLY A 353 16.42 17.05 -2.86
CA GLY A 353 15.67 17.19 -4.10
C GLY A 353 14.44 16.31 -4.17
N LEU A 354 14.22 15.64 -5.31
CA LEU A 354 12.95 14.94 -5.60
C LEU A 354 13.01 13.43 -5.35
N TYR A 355 14.16 12.88 -4.94
CA TYR A 355 14.34 11.42 -4.87
C TYR A 355 13.59 10.75 -3.71
N ARG A 356 13.58 11.41 -2.54
CA ARG A 356 12.86 10.98 -1.33
C ARG A 356 12.13 12.18 -0.73
N VAL A 357 10.81 12.20 -0.93
CA VAL A 357 9.90 13.29 -0.55
C VAL A 357 8.74 12.76 0.27
N HIS A 358 8.12 13.62 1.08
CA HIS A 358 7.06 13.21 2.01
C HIS A 358 5.71 12.98 1.34
N GLN A 359 5.44 13.66 0.22
CA GLN A 359 4.27 13.46 -0.61
C GLN A 359 4.71 13.32 -2.05
N PHE A 360 4.14 12.33 -2.75
CA PHE A 360 4.33 12.19 -4.17
C PHE A 360 3.17 11.51 -4.87
N THR A 361 2.96 11.85 -6.14
CA THR A 361 2.00 11.18 -7.00
C THR A 361 2.57 9.86 -7.52
N LYS A 362 1.73 8.82 -7.55
CA LYS A 362 2.04 7.57 -8.24
C LYS A 362 0.86 7.03 -9.02
N VAL A 363 1.17 6.32 -10.11
CA VAL A 363 0.23 5.43 -10.79
C VAL A 363 0.48 4.01 -10.31
N GLU A 364 -0.52 3.38 -9.72
CA GLU A 364 -0.43 2.06 -9.11
C GLU A 364 -1.27 1.03 -9.87
N LEU A 365 -0.67 -0.11 -10.19
CA LEU A 365 -1.35 -1.31 -10.68
C LEU A 365 -1.74 -2.18 -9.48
N PHE A 366 -2.98 -2.66 -9.45
CA PHE A 366 -3.44 -3.63 -8.46
C PHE A 366 -4.26 -4.72 -9.13
N CYS A 367 -3.96 -5.97 -8.79
CA CYS A 367 -4.62 -7.14 -9.36
C CYS A 367 -5.14 -8.08 -8.28
N VAL A 368 -6.30 -8.69 -8.54
CA VAL A 368 -6.83 -9.83 -7.78
C VAL A 368 -6.95 -11.02 -8.71
N THR A 369 -6.37 -12.15 -8.32
CA THR A 369 -6.29 -13.37 -9.15
C THR A 369 -6.73 -14.61 -8.36
N PRO A 370 -7.09 -15.72 -9.02
CA PRO A 370 -7.15 -17.01 -8.35
C PRO A 370 -5.75 -17.41 -7.86
N GLU A 371 -5.66 -18.28 -6.86
CA GLU A 371 -4.38 -18.74 -6.27
C GLU A 371 -3.34 -19.16 -7.32
N GLY A 372 -3.74 -19.99 -8.30
CA GLY A 372 -2.84 -20.47 -9.35
C GLY A 372 -2.49 -19.46 -10.46
N GLY A 373 -3.05 -18.24 -10.42
CA GLY A 373 -2.85 -17.22 -11.46
C GLY A 373 -1.83 -16.13 -11.10
N SER A 374 -1.36 -16.06 -9.85
CA SER A 374 -0.59 -14.91 -9.37
C SER A 374 0.80 -14.81 -10.00
N GLU A 375 1.53 -15.91 -10.17
CA GLU A 375 2.88 -15.87 -10.76
C GLU A 375 2.86 -15.34 -12.20
N ALA A 376 1.92 -15.83 -13.02
CA ALA A 376 1.74 -15.34 -14.39
C ALA A 376 1.31 -13.86 -14.43
N MET A 377 0.47 -13.44 -13.49
CA MET A 377 0.07 -12.03 -13.35
C MET A 377 1.23 -11.13 -12.93
N MET A 378 2.15 -11.63 -12.09
CA MET A 378 3.34 -10.89 -11.68
C MET A 378 4.23 -10.58 -12.89
N GLU A 379 4.44 -11.57 -13.76
CA GLU A 379 5.17 -11.37 -15.02
C GLU A 379 4.44 -10.42 -15.98
N GLU A 380 3.10 -10.54 -16.09
CA GLU A 380 2.31 -9.62 -16.91
C GLU A 380 2.44 -8.17 -16.42
N MET A 381 2.33 -7.95 -15.11
CA MET A 381 2.49 -6.62 -14.50
C MET A 381 3.91 -6.06 -14.71
N ARG A 382 4.93 -6.92 -14.61
CA ARG A 382 6.32 -6.56 -14.93
C ARG A 382 6.47 -6.13 -16.39
N LEU A 383 5.78 -6.80 -17.33
CA LEU A 383 5.79 -6.39 -18.75
C LEU A 383 5.17 -4.99 -18.95
N VAL A 384 4.08 -4.67 -18.26
CA VAL A 384 3.48 -3.33 -18.30
C VAL A 384 4.47 -2.27 -17.83
N GLN A 385 5.16 -2.52 -16.71
CA GLN A 385 6.19 -1.63 -16.19
C GLN A 385 7.36 -1.47 -17.15
N LYS A 386 7.85 -2.56 -17.73
CA LYS A 386 8.90 -2.52 -18.76
C LYS A 386 8.47 -1.66 -19.95
N GLU A 387 7.27 -1.84 -20.47
CA GLU A 387 6.78 -1.03 -21.60
C GLU A 387 6.75 0.46 -21.27
N ILE A 388 6.30 0.83 -20.05
CA ILE A 388 6.30 2.21 -19.59
C ILE A 388 7.72 2.77 -19.62
N VAL A 389 8.66 2.15 -18.91
CA VAL A 389 10.01 2.70 -18.73
C VAL A 389 10.87 2.59 -19.99
N SER A 390 10.66 1.57 -20.84
CA SER A 390 11.31 1.48 -22.16
C SER A 390 10.89 2.62 -23.08
N GLY A 391 9.61 3.00 -23.11
CA GLY A 391 9.16 4.13 -23.92
C GLY A 391 9.69 5.49 -23.42
N LEU A 392 10.11 5.58 -22.15
CA LEU A 392 10.79 6.77 -21.61
C LEU A 392 12.28 6.85 -22.00
N GLY A 393 12.84 5.86 -22.70
CA GLY A 393 14.23 5.89 -23.17
C GLY A 393 15.28 5.84 -22.05
N LEU A 394 14.94 5.28 -20.89
CA LEU A 394 15.85 5.20 -19.73
C LEU A 394 16.67 3.90 -19.77
N SER A 395 17.92 3.97 -19.31
CA SER A 395 18.71 2.78 -18.94
C SER A 395 18.15 2.21 -17.63
N VAL A 396 17.66 0.97 -17.66
CA VAL A 396 16.95 0.34 -16.54
C VAL A 396 17.53 -1.04 -16.23
N ARG A 397 17.62 -1.39 -14.95
CA ARG A 397 17.88 -2.76 -14.49
C ARG A 397 16.70 -3.29 -13.67
N VAL A 398 16.42 -4.58 -13.80
CA VAL A 398 15.39 -5.31 -13.05
C VAL A 398 16.07 -6.16 -11.99
N LEU A 399 15.60 -6.06 -10.75
CA LEU A 399 16.15 -6.75 -9.58
C LEU A 399 15.14 -7.75 -9.01
N ASP A 400 15.58 -8.97 -8.67
CA ASP A 400 14.86 -9.86 -7.74
C ASP A 400 15.27 -9.53 -6.31
N MET A 401 14.32 -9.04 -5.52
CA MET A 401 14.63 -8.45 -4.21
C MET A 401 14.84 -9.55 -3.16
N PRO A 402 15.84 -9.38 -2.28
CA PRO A 402 16.17 -10.38 -1.28
C PRO A 402 15.19 -10.33 -0.08
N SER A 403 15.29 -11.31 0.81
CA SER A 403 14.26 -11.57 1.84
C SER A 403 14.00 -10.40 2.79
N GLU A 404 15.00 -9.57 3.11
CA GLU A 404 14.84 -8.42 4.01
C GLU A 404 14.13 -7.24 3.32
N GLU A 405 14.09 -7.20 1.99
CA GLU A 405 13.51 -6.11 1.18
C GLU A 405 12.07 -6.39 0.69
N LEU A 406 11.48 -7.50 1.12
CA LEU A 406 10.12 -7.90 0.73
C LEU A 406 9.00 -7.18 1.51
N GLY A 407 9.32 -6.43 2.57
CA GLY A 407 8.32 -5.85 3.49
C GLY A 407 7.55 -6.92 4.28
N ALA A 408 6.28 -6.69 4.64
CA ALA A 408 5.47 -7.67 5.38
C ALA A 408 4.59 -8.54 4.48
N SER A 409 4.04 -7.97 3.40
CA SER A 409 2.99 -8.59 2.59
C SER A 409 3.50 -9.40 1.41
N ALA A 410 4.62 -9.01 0.78
CA ALA A 410 5.11 -9.68 -0.41
C ALA A 410 5.67 -11.07 -0.09
N ALA A 411 5.36 -12.04 -0.94
CA ALA A 411 6.05 -13.33 -1.02
C ALA A 411 7.24 -13.25 -1.99
N ARG A 412 7.12 -12.46 -3.05
CA ARG A 412 8.19 -12.14 -4.02
C ARG A 412 8.04 -10.71 -4.48
N LYS A 413 9.15 -10.03 -4.75
CA LYS A 413 9.19 -8.63 -5.16
C LYS A 413 10.25 -8.40 -6.23
N TYR A 414 9.90 -7.65 -7.27
CA TYR A 414 10.82 -7.15 -8.27
C TYR A 414 10.89 -5.64 -8.21
N ASP A 415 12.09 -5.08 -8.25
CA ASP A 415 12.30 -3.64 -8.40
C ASP A 415 12.90 -3.34 -9.78
N MET A 416 12.55 -2.17 -10.33
CA MET A 416 13.19 -1.60 -11.50
C MET A 416 13.87 -0.31 -11.12
N GLU A 417 15.15 -0.20 -11.45
CA GLU A 417 15.93 0.98 -11.18
C GLU A 417 16.39 1.63 -12.47
N ALA A 418 16.24 2.96 -12.55
CA ALA A 418 16.78 3.75 -13.64
C ALA A 418 18.16 4.31 -13.27
N TRP A 419 19.05 4.39 -14.24
CA TRP A 419 20.32 5.10 -14.07
C TRP A 419 20.09 6.61 -13.99
N MET A 420 20.66 7.25 -12.97
CA MET A 420 20.54 8.69 -12.70
C MET A 420 21.96 9.30 -12.71
N PRO A 421 22.43 9.87 -13.84
CA PRO A 421 23.83 10.25 -14.01
C PRO A 421 24.28 11.42 -13.12
N GLY A 422 23.38 12.33 -12.75
CA GLY A 422 23.66 13.41 -11.79
C GLY A 422 23.83 12.89 -10.36
N ARG A 423 23.05 11.86 -10.00
CA ARG A 423 23.21 11.11 -8.74
C ARG A 423 24.39 10.13 -8.76
N GLY A 424 24.81 9.69 -9.94
CA GLY A 424 25.88 8.71 -10.13
C GLY A 424 25.54 7.30 -9.65
N LYS A 425 24.25 6.97 -9.51
CA LYS A 425 23.79 5.65 -9.06
C LYS A 425 22.44 5.29 -9.68
N TRP A 426 22.13 4.00 -9.64
CA TRP A 426 20.79 3.49 -9.94
C TRP A 426 19.80 3.95 -8.87
N GLY A 427 18.54 4.16 -9.26
CA GLY A 427 17.47 4.45 -8.32
C GLY A 427 16.15 3.80 -8.71
N GLU A 428 15.53 3.12 -7.75
CA GLU A 428 14.24 2.45 -7.89
C GLU A 428 13.15 3.43 -8.39
N ILE A 429 12.56 3.14 -9.54
CA ILE A 429 11.45 3.92 -10.14
C ILE A 429 10.13 3.14 -10.14
N SER A 430 10.18 1.85 -9.83
CA SER A 430 9.05 0.94 -9.88
C SER A 430 9.34 -0.31 -9.05
N SER A 431 8.30 -0.87 -8.44
CA SER A 431 8.32 -2.12 -7.70
C SER A 431 7.09 -2.95 -8.08
N THR A 432 7.16 -4.28 -8.01
CA THR A 432 6.03 -5.21 -8.20
C THR A 432 6.11 -6.34 -7.19
N SER A 433 5.00 -6.59 -6.50
CA SER A 433 4.91 -7.61 -5.45
C SER A 433 3.79 -8.60 -5.72
N ASN A 434 4.09 -9.89 -5.55
CA ASN A 434 3.06 -10.91 -5.36
C ASN A 434 2.84 -11.09 -3.85
N CYS A 435 1.66 -10.69 -3.36
CA CYS A 435 1.31 -10.78 -1.93
C CYS A 435 0.57 -12.08 -1.57
N THR A 436 0.39 -12.98 -2.53
CA THR A 436 -0.38 -14.23 -2.38
C THR A 436 -1.68 -13.96 -1.62
N ASP A 437 -2.01 -14.76 -0.61
CA ASP A 437 -3.22 -14.63 0.18
C ASP A 437 -3.06 -13.76 1.45
N TYR A 438 -1.93 -13.05 1.61
CA TYR A 438 -1.65 -12.25 2.80
C TYR A 438 -2.68 -11.16 3.04
N GLN A 439 -2.94 -10.34 2.03
CA GLN A 439 -3.89 -9.23 2.12
C GLN A 439 -5.32 -9.72 1.99
N SER A 440 -5.58 -10.70 1.12
CA SER A 440 -6.92 -11.23 0.91
C SER A 440 -7.50 -11.90 2.16
N ARG A 441 -6.68 -12.59 2.97
CA ARG A 441 -7.08 -13.14 4.28
C ARG A 441 -7.38 -12.06 5.31
N ARG A 442 -6.72 -10.91 5.22
CA ARG A 442 -6.96 -9.74 6.08
C ARG A 442 -8.15 -8.92 5.63
N LEU A 443 -8.44 -8.90 4.32
CA LEU A 443 -9.50 -8.10 3.71
C LEU A 443 -10.75 -8.92 3.33
N HIS A 444 -10.75 -10.23 3.52
CA HIS A 444 -11.84 -11.14 3.13
C HIS A 444 -12.12 -11.20 1.63
N ILE A 445 -11.08 -11.21 0.80
CA ILE A 445 -11.18 -11.31 -0.67
C ILE A 445 -11.16 -12.79 -1.07
N ARG A 446 -12.30 -13.31 -1.53
CA ARG A 446 -12.49 -14.73 -1.85
C ARG A 446 -13.02 -14.91 -3.27
N TYR A 447 -13.02 -16.15 -3.75
CA TYR A 447 -13.66 -16.48 -5.02
C TYR A 447 -14.33 -17.85 -4.97
N ARG A 448 -15.34 -18.06 -5.82
CA ARG A 448 -15.97 -19.36 -6.05
C ARG A 448 -15.25 -20.05 -7.21
N PRO A 449 -14.60 -21.21 -6.96
CA PRO A 449 -14.03 -22.01 -8.03
C PRO A 449 -15.11 -22.45 -9.03
N SER A 450 -14.72 -22.70 -10.27
CA SER A 450 -15.61 -23.37 -11.23
C SER A 450 -16.01 -24.76 -10.71
N ALA A 451 -17.19 -25.27 -11.11
CA ALA A 451 -17.73 -26.55 -10.65
C ALA A 451 -16.78 -27.75 -10.86
N ALA A 452 -15.85 -27.68 -11.82
CA ALA A 452 -14.81 -28.69 -12.05
C ALA A 452 -13.69 -28.72 -10.98
N ALA A 453 -13.53 -27.65 -10.19
CA ALA A 453 -12.52 -27.53 -9.14
C ALA A 453 -13.07 -27.77 -7.72
N ALA A 454 -14.40 -27.70 -7.54
CA ALA A 454 -15.06 -27.97 -6.26
C ALA A 454 -14.90 -29.43 -5.79
N SER A 455 -14.71 -30.37 -6.71
CA SER A 455 -14.55 -31.80 -6.41
C SER A 455 -13.18 -32.18 -5.81
N ALA A 456 -12.21 -31.27 -5.76
CA ALA A 456 -10.88 -31.55 -5.21
C ALA A 456 -10.73 -31.11 -3.73
N SER A 457 -11.54 -30.17 -3.23
CA SER A 457 -11.37 -29.59 -1.88
C SER A 457 -12.45 -29.96 -0.85
N GLU A 458 -13.51 -30.67 -1.22
CA GLU A 458 -14.64 -30.97 -0.32
C GLU A 458 -14.65 -32.37 0.31
N ALA A 459 -13.58 -33.17 0.16
CA ALA A 459 -13.55 -34.55 0.64
C ALA A 459 -13.12 -34.73 2.12
N SER A 460 -12.94 -33.67 2.93
CA SER A 460 -12.46 -33.83 4.30
C SER A 460 -13.10 -32.86 5.29
N THR A 461 -13.76 -33.42 6.30
CA THR A 461 -14.31 -32.83 7.54
C THR A 461 -15.76 -32.32 7.51
N GLY A 462 -16.67 -33.21 7.91
CA GLY A 462 -18.09 -32.93 8.19
C GLY A 462 -18.32 -32.12 9.46
N THR A 463 -17.95 -30.84 9.42
CA THR A 463 -18.32 -29.86 10.44
C THR A 463 -19.25 -28.81 9.82
N THR A 464 -20.25 -28.36 10.58
CA THR A 464 -21.30 -27.43 10.17
C THR A 464 -20.77 -26.01 9.95
N THR A 465 -19.90 -25.84 8.95
CA THR A 465 -19.39 -24.55 8.48
C THR A 465 -20.29 -24.05 7.36
N THR A 466 -20.65 -22.76 7.41
CA THR A 466 -21.44 -22.15 6.34
C THR A 466 -20.65 -22.25 5.02
N GLN A 467 -21.32 -22.44 3.87
CA GLN A 467 -20.68 -22.59 2.55
C GLN A 467 -19.75 -21.41 2.16
N SER A 468 -19.87 -20.28 2.86
CA SER A 468 -18.97 -19.13 2.80
C SER A 468 -17.58 -19.44 3.39
N ASP A 469 -17.52 -20.21 4.48
CA ASP A 469 -16.29 -20.50 5.22
C ASP A 469 -15.31 -21.44 4.49
N THR A 470 -15.70 -22.07 3.39
CA THR A 470 -14.84 -23.00 2.65
C THR A 470 -14.26 -22.40 1.38
N LEU A 471 -14.67 -21.19 0.98
CA LEU A 471 -14.22 -20.57 -0.25
C LEU A 471 -12.72 -20.18 -0.16
N PRO A 472 -11.92 -20.47 -1.21
CA PRO A 472 -10.52 -20.08 -1.25
C PRO A 472 -10.37 -18.56 -1.27
N PHE A 473 -9.27 -18.10 -0.67
CA PHE A 473 -8.84 -16.72 -0.74
C PHE A 473 -8.17 -16.44 -2.08
N ALA A 474 -8.45 -15.28 -2.65
CA ALA A 474 -7.77 -14.83 -3.86
C ALA A 474 -6.31 -14.45 -3.56
N HIS A 475 -5.48 -14.34 -4.59
CA HIS A 475 -4.18 -13.72 -4.49
C HIS A 475 -4.23 -12.25 -4.90
N THR A 476 -3.48 -11.39 -4.20
CA THR A 476 -3.34 -9.97 -4.56
C THR A 476 -1.94 -9.65 -5.04
N LEU A 477 -1.85 -8.75 -6.01
CA LEU A 477 -0.60 -8.23 -6.54
C LEU A 477 -0.69 -6.72 -6.66
N ASN A 478 0.43 -6.05 -6.44
CA ASN A 478 0.57 -4.61 -6.64
C ASN A 478 1.82 -4.34 -7.46
N GLY A 479 1.83 -3.21 -8.17
CA GLY A 479 3.03 -2.75 -8.87
C GLY A 479 2.94 -1.30 -9.27
N THR A 480 4.05 -0.58 -9.11
CA THR A 480 4.12 0.84 -9.43
C THR A 480 4.27 1.02 -10.94
N ALA A 481 3.28 1.57 -11.63
CA ALA A 481 3.39 1.93 -13.04
C ALA A 481 4.25 3.20 -13.23
N ALA A 482 4.16 4.15 -12.30
CA ALA A 482 5.00 5.35 -12.31
C ALA A 482 5.14 5.93 -10.89
N ALA A 483 6.37 5.94 -10.35
CA ALA A 483 6.74 6.76 -9.20
C ALA A 483 7.22 8.13 -9.72
N VAL A 484 6.31 9.10 -9.79
CA VAL A 484 6.55 10.34 -10.56
C VAL A 484 7.83 11.07 -10.16
N PRO A 485 8.13 11.36 -8.88
CA PRO A 485 9.31 12.17 -8.55
C PRO A 485 10.62 11.55 -9.03
N ARG A 486 10.78 10.23 -8.90
CA ARG A 486 12.01 9.54 -9.30
C ARG A 486 12.11 9.43 -10.82
N LEU A 487 10.99 9.34 -11.53
CA LEU A 487 10.96 9.49 -12.99
C LEU A 487 11.33 10.91 -13.43
N LEU A 488 10.86 11.95 -12.72
CA LEU A 488 11.28 13.33 -12.99
C LEU A 488 12.79 13.50 -12.81
N VAL A 489 13.37 12.94 -11.74
CA VAL A 489 14.82 12.91 -11.55
C VAL A 489 15.48 12.22 -12.75
N ALA A 490 15.12 10.98 -13.06
CA ALA A 490 15.75 10.23 -14.15
C ALA A 490 15.66 10.97 -15.50
N LEU A 491 14.50 11.57 -15.82
CA LEU A 491 14.29 12.27 -17.09
C LEU A 491 15.05 13.59 -17.15
N LEU A 492 15.09 14.38 -16.07
CA LEU A 492 15.90 15.61 -16.06
C LEU A 492 17.39 15.29 -16.14
N GLU A 493 17.86 14.30 -15.38
CA GLU A 493 19.29 13.98 -15.34
C GLU A 493 19.78 13.31 -16.62
N ASN A 494 18.96 12.51 -17.31
CA ASN A 494 19.33 11.95 -18.61
C ASN A 494 19.07 12.94 -19.76
N GLY A 495 18.04 13.77 -19.66
CA GLY A 495 17.60 14.67 -20.72
C GLY A 495 18.25 16.06 -20.74
N VAL A 496 18.88 16.52 -19.65
CA VAL A 496 19.48 17.87 -19.64
C VAL A 496 20.53 18.02 -20.76
N ARG A 497 20.46 19.13 -21.50
CA ARG A 497 21.49 19.56 -22.45
C ARG A 497 22.36 20.61 -21.79
N LEU A 498 23.67 20.41 -21.89
CA LEU A 498 24.69 21.29 -21.33
C LEU A 498 25.49 21.91 -22.47
N ASP A 499 25.80 23.20 -22.37
CA ASP A 499 26.70 23.90 -23.29
C ASP A 499 28.17 23.49 -23.10
N GLU A 500 29.07 24.04 -23.91
CA GLU A 500 30.52 23.77 -23.84
C GLU A 500 31.14 24.17 -22.48
N GLN A 501 30.49 25.07 -21.74
CA GLN A 501 30.89 25.54 -20.40
C GLN A 501 30.18 24.75 -19.28
N GLY A 502 29.44 23.70 -19.64
CA GLY A 502 28.70 22.85 -18.72
C GLY A 502 27.49 23.54 -18.08
N GLN A 503 26.96 24.62 -18.66
CA GLN A 503 25.74 25.28 -18.21
C GLN A 503 24.51 24.68 -18.88
N VAL A 504 23.39 24.75 -18.18
CA VAL A 504 22.11 24.23 -18.67
C VAL A 504 21.59 25.11 -19.81
N GLU A 505 21.30 24.52 -20.97
CA GLU A 505 20.75 25.23 -22.14
C GLU A 505 19.35 24.73 -22.56
N GLY A 506 18.96 23.52 -22.15
CA GLY A 506 17.67 22.94 -22.48
C GLY A 506 17.48 21.53 -21.95
N VAL A 507 16.38 20.89 -22.34
CA VAL A 507 16.03 19.53 -21.89
C VAL A 507 15.51 18.72 -23.07
N ASP A 508 16.00 17.49 -23.21
CA ASP A 508 15.46 16.45 -24.07
C ASP A 508 14.40 15.67 -23.28
N LEU A 509 13.20 15.54 -23.82
CA LEU A 509 12.13 14.73 -23.23
C LEU A 509 11.69 13.64 -24.21
N PRO A 510 11.27 12.46 -23.73
CA PRO A 510 10.84 11.37 -24.60
C PRO A 510 9.64 11.76 -25.48
N GLU A 511 9.71 11.48 -26.78
CA GLU A 511 8.65 11.79 -27.76
C GLU A 511 7.31 11.15 -27.36
N VAL A 512 7.31 10.01 -26.66
CA VAL A 512 6.08 9.33 -26.18
C VAL A 512 5.25 10.19 -25.21
N LEU A 513 5.87 11.17 -24.56
CA LEU A 513 5.20 12.09 -23.64
C LEU A 513 4.54 13.26 -24.37
N ARG A 514 4.97 13.58 -25.59
CA ARG A 514 4.52 14.75 -26.34
C ARG A 514 3.00 14.78 -26.55
N ARG A 515 2.38 13.63 -26.78
CA ARG A 515 0.92 13.51 -26.93
C ARG A 515 0.12 13.87 -25.67
N PHE A 516 0.77 13.89 -24.51
CA PHE A 516 0.16 14.28 -23.22
C PHE A 516 0.63 15.66 -22.74
N TRP A 517 1.54 16.29 -23.49
CA TRP A 517 2.08 17.58 -23.17
C TRP A 517 1.09 18.68 -23.56
N VAL A 518 0.82 19.59 -22.63
CA VAL A 518 -0.09 20.74 -22.84
C VAL A 518 0.64 22.08 -22.86
N GLY A 519 1.96 22.08 -22.65
CA GLY A 519 2.81 23.26 -22.72
C GLY A 519 3.33 23.52 -24.14
N GLY A 520 4.06 24.62 -24.30
CA GLY A 520 4.92 24.81 -25.46
C GLY A 520 6.27 24.11 -25.28
N ASP A 521 7.13 24.27 -26.28
CA ASP A 521 8.50 23.72 -26.27
C ASP A 521 9.51 24.65 -25.56
N VAL A 522 9.04 25.69 -24.86
CA VAL A 522 9.92 26.58 -24.06
C VAL A 522 9.93 26.12 -22.61
N VAL A 523 11.13 25.99 -22.02
CA VAL A 523 11.34 25.71 -20.60
C VAL A 523 11.96 26.91 -19.88
N GLY A 524 11.57 27.14 -18.63
CA GLY A 524 12.05 28.27 -17.83
C GLY A 524 11.46 29.63 -18.24
N GLN A 525 11.99 30.69 -17.64
CA GLN A 525 11.50 32.06 -17.81
C GLN A 525 12.64 33.10 -17.81
N GLY A 526 12.33 34.31 -18.28
CA GLY A 526 13.28 35.42 -18.26
C GLY A 526 14.59 35.14 -19.01
N LYS A 527 15.71 35.33 -18.31
CA LYS A 527 17.07 35.08 -18.82
C LYS A 527 17.46 33.59 -18.78
N ASN A 528 16.71 32.77 -18.05
CA ASN A 528 16.96 31.34 -17.90
C ASN A 528 15.96 30.55 -18.75
N LYS A 529 15.79 30.93 -20.02
CA LYS A 529 14.93 30.20 -20.95
C LYS A 529 15.75 29.21 -21.75
N GLY A 530 15.19 28.03 -21.96
CA GLY A 530 15.72 27.00 -22.84
C GLY A 530 14.61 26.39 -23.69
N GLU A 531 14.98 25.34 -24.43
CA GLU A 531 14.05 24.61 -25.30
C GLU A 531 13.89 23.15 -24.83
N ILE A 532 12.66 22.66 -24.90
CA ILE A 532 12.33 21.24 -24.82
C ILE A 532 12.44 20.66 -26.22
N ARG A 533 13.33 19.68 -26.39
CA ARG A 533 13.42 18.89 -27.62
C ARG A 533 12.83 17.52 -27.35
N TRP A 534 11.97 17.06 -28.24
CA TRP A 534 11.38 15.73 -28.14
C TRP A 534 12.27 14.73 -28.87
N VAL A 535 12.69 13.66 -28.18
CA VAL A 535 13.67 12.66 -28.67
C VAL A 535 13.21 11.22 -28.53
#